data_AF-A0A3S5IXB9-F1
#
_entry.id   AF-A0A3S5IXB9-F1
#
_cell.length_a   1.000
_cell.length_b   1.000
_cell.length_c   1.000
_cell.angle_alpha   90.00
_cell.angle_beta   90.00
_cell.angle_gamma   90.00
#
_symmetry.space_group_name_H-M   'P 1'
#
loop_
_entity.id
_entity.type
_entity.pdbx_description
1 polymer ?
#
loop_
_entity_poly.entity_id
_entity_poly.type
_entity_poly.pdbx_seq_one_letter_code
_entity_poly.pdbx_strand_id
1 'polypeptide(L)'
;MSDSEDDTPLVHRITKLQPSVSLSVCQEAELPAYMRPVEGEGQELKGQAWVDRAYKFRHRAEAIFKAEVEAVLENPRVFKSQKESLLNFSFHFDNGTTRRGVCKYPRVPGGKGYICLSATMVDRGTSAEKIQKVIRHEISHACTPGCKHNQTWKNFDIMIGGDGKRCCSDKEVKEIIGHRVEVYCSLAGPVEGTGHYFAKMQKAPSAKKMTSKCCGKCKKEGGIVSYLRYRRV
;
A
#
# COMPACT_ATOMS: atom_id res chain seq x y z
N MET A 1 -21.95 -43.54 72.02
CA MET A 1 -22.49 -42.87 70.82
C MET A 1 -22.53 -41.39 71.13
N SER A 2 -22.11 -40.57 70.17
CA SER A 2 -21.90 -39.12 70.19
C SER A 2 -20.52 -38.64 70.70
N ASP A 3 -19.51 -38.90 69.86
CA ASP A 3 -18.27 -38.10 69.80
C ASP A 3 -18.62 -36.71 69.23
N SER A 4 -18.25 -35.67 69.97
CA SER A 4 -18.40 -34.27 69.58
C SER A 4 -17.16 -33.81 68.82
N GLU A 5 -17.34 -33.47 67.54
CA GLU A 5 -16.30 -33.02 66.63
C GLU A 5 -15.81 -31.60 66.97
N ASP A 6 -14.48 -31.47 66.92
CA ASP A 6 -13.67 -30.30 67.21
C ASP A 6 -13.71 -29.32 66.02
N ASP A 7 -14.13 -28.09 66.27
CA ASP A 7 -14.32 -27.05 65.27
C ASP A 7 -13.05 -26.19 65.18
N THR A 8 -12.18 -26.49 64.21
CA THR A 8 -11.00 -25.64 63.89
C THR A 8 -11.14 -25.05 62.48
N PRO A 9 -11.10 -23.71 62.32
CA PRO A 9 -11.13 -23.12 61.00
C PRO A 9 -9.75 -23.28 60.31
N LEU A 10 -9.74 -24.07 59.24
CA LEU A 10 -8.65 -24.21 58.29
C LEU A 10 -8.37 -22.86 57.61
N VAL A 11 -7.40 -22.12 58.13
CA VAL A 11 -6.88 -20.90 57.52
C VAL A 11 -6.07 -21.30 56.28
N HIS A 12 -6.71 -21.31 55.11
CA HIS A 12 -6.02 -21.51 53.84
C HIS A 12 -5.04 -20.35 53.57
N ARG A 13 -3.75 -20.64 53.78
CA ARG A 13 -2.64 -19.84 53.25
C ARG A 13 -2.72 -19.86 51.72
N ILE A 14 -3.25 -18.77 51.15
CA ILE A 14 -3.06 -18.44 49.74
C ILE A 14 -1.59 -18.01 49.58
N THR A 15 -0.72 -18.94 49.24
CA THR A 15 0.59 -18.62 48.69
C THR A 15 0.39 -17.96 47.33
N LYS A 16 0.71 -16.67 47.25
CA LYS A 16 0.80 -15.93 45.99
C LYS A 16 1.89 -16.57 45.12
N LEU A 17 1.50 -17.50 44.25
CA LEU A 17 2.33 -17.93 43.12
C LEU A 17 2.44 -16.75 42.16
N GLN A 18 3.63 -16.15 42.08
CA GLN A 18 3.94 -15.20 41.02
C GLN A 18 4.08 -15.96 39.70
N PRO A 19 3.39 -15.54 38.63
CA PRO A 19 3.70 -16.03 37.30
C PRO A 19 4.98 -15.35 36.82
N SER A 20 6.13 -15.98 37.05
CA SER A 20 7.36 -15.66 36.32
C SER A 20 7.25 -16.27 34.91
N VAL A 21 6.41 -15.69 34.06
CA VAL A 21 6.50 -15.93 32.62
C VAL A 21 7.61 -15.01 32.14
N SER A 22 8.79 -15.58 31.95
CA SER A 22 9.83 -14.94 31.15
C SER A 22 9.25 -14.75 29.75
N LEU A 23 8.86 -13.51 29.47
CA LEU A 23 8.70 -13.05 28.09
C LEU A 23 10.08 -13.22 27.46
N SER A 24 10.29 -14.36 26.79
CA SER A 24 11.38 -14.48 25.83
C SER A 24 11.15 -13.33 24.87
N VAL A 25 12.01 -12.33 24.95
CA VAL A 25 12.12 -11.27 23.96
C VAL A 25 12.17 -11.98 22.62
N CYS A 26 11.05 -11.97 21.89
CA CYS A 26 11.04 -12.39 20.51
C CYS A 26 12.04 -11.47 19.83
N GLN A 27 13.24 -12.01 19.57
CA GLN A 27 14.25 -11.31 18.80
C GLN A 27 13.55 -10.87 17.52
N GLU A 28 13.43 -9.56 17.34
CA GLU A 28 12.90 -8.97 16.12
C GLU A 28 13.73 -9.55 14.98
N ALA A 29 13.09 -10.40 14.16
CA ALA A 29 13.76 -10.95 12.99
C ALA A 29 14.17 -9.76 12.11
N GLU A 30 15.48 -9.58 11.92
CA GLU A 30 16.00 -8.51 11.08
C GLU A 30 15.32 -8.57 9.72
N LEU A 31 14.66 -7.48 9.33
CA LEU A 31 14.07 -7.38 8.00
C LEU A 31 15.16 -7.64 6.94
N PRO A 32 14.85 -8.39 5.87
CA PRO A 32 15.78 -8.65 4.78
C PRO A 32 16.42 -7.36 4.29
N ALA A 33 17.68 -7.38 3.85
CA ALA A 33 18.43 -6.18 3.48
C ALA A 33 17.72 -5.26 2.46
N TYR A 34 16.84 -5.81 1.62
CA TYR A 34 16.02 -5.05 0.66
C TYR A 34 14.79 -4.36 1.28
N MET A 35 14.48 -4.63 2.54
CA MET A 35 13.36 -4.06 3.32
C MET A 35 13.81 -2.98 4.32
N ARG A 36 15.12 -2.79 4.55
CA ARG A 36 15.62 -1.73 5.45
C ARG A 36 15.45 -0.34 4.81
N PRO A 37 15.11 0.71 5.57
CA PRO A 37 15.20 2.08 5.10
C PRO A 37 16.65 2.37 4.66
N VAL A 38 16.83 2.93 3.46
CA VAL A 38 18.17 3.28 2.97
C VAL A 38 18.63 4.55 3.71
N GLU A 39 19.64 4.42 4.57
CA GLU A 39 20.34 5.57 5.14
C GLU A 39 21.20 6.23 4.05
N GLY A 40 21.10 7.55 3.90
CA GLY A 40 21.89 8.33 2.92
C GLY A 40 21.11 9.06 1.83
N GLU A 41 19.86 9.46 2.06
CA GLU A 41 19.17 10.40 1.15
C GLU A 41 19.75 11.80 1.27
N GLY A 42 20.73 12.13 0.42
CA GLY A 42 21.32 13.46 0.53
C GLY A 42 22.19 13.98 -0.59
N GLN A 43 22.38 13.33 -1.75
CA GLN A 43 23.13 13.97 -2.84
C GLN A 43 22.99 13.25 -4.20
N GLU A 44 21.75 13.02 -4.66
CA GLU A 44 21.50 12.67 -6.06
C GLU A 44 20.49 13.66 -6.64
N LEU A 45 20.64 13.97 -7.94
CA LEU A 45 19.75 14.84 -8.71
C LEU A 45 18.30 14.58 -8.28
N LYS A 46 17.67 15.55 -7.59
CA LYS A 46 16.44 15.34 -6.80
C LYS A 46 15.29 14.62 -7.54
N GLY A 47 15.32 14.59 -8.87
CA GLY A 47 14.38 13.83 -9.72
C GLY A 47 14.72 12.34 -9.91
N GLN A 48 15.99 11.93 -10.00
CA GLN A 48 16.37 10.53 -10.27
C GLN A 48 16.20 9.65 -9.04
N ALA A 49 16.70 10.09 -7.87
CA ALA A 49 16.49 9.40 -6.59
C ALA A 49 15.00 9.21 -6.25
N TRP A 50 14.14 10.08 -6.77
CA TRP A 50 12.69 9.96 -6.59
C TRP A 50 12.08 8.89 -7.51
N VAL A 51 12.51 8.83 -8.77
CA VAL A 51 12.10 7.77 -9.71
C VAL A 51 12.54 6.40 -9.21
N ASP A 52 13.78 6.28 -8.74
CA ASP A 52 14.32 5.00 -8.26
C ASP A 52 13.60 4.53 -6.99
N ARG A 53 13.27 5.46 -6.07
CA ARG A 53 12.41 5.16 -4.92
C ARG A 53 11.01 4.72 -5.34
N ALA A 54 10.39 5.39 -6.29
CA ALA A 54 9.08 5.01 -6.80
C ALA A 54 9.10 3.59 -7.39
N TYR A 55 10.14 3.24 -8.16
CA TYR A 55 10.33 1.87 -8.67
C TYR A 55 10.52 0.85 -7.54
N LYS A 56 11.36 1.15 -6.54
CA LYS A 56 11.54 0.29 -5.36
C LYS A 56 10.21 0.04 -4.63
N PHE A 57 9.40 1.09 -4.42
CA PHE A 57 8.10 0.94 -3.76
C PHE A 57 7.10 0.12 -4.58
N ARG A 58 7.08 0.29 -5.91
CA ARG A 58 6.24 -0.52 -6.79
C ARG A 58 6.66 -1.98 -6.83
N HIS A 59 7.97 -2.25 -6.95
CA HIS A 59 8.47 -3.62 -6.85
C HIS A 59 8.13 -4.27 -5.53
N ARG A 60 8.24 -3.53 -4.41
CA ARG A 60 7.78 -4.01 -3.10
C ARG A 60 6.29 -4.34 -3.10
N ALA A 61 5.45 -3.47 -3.68
CA ALA A 61 4.01 -3.72 -3.76
C ALA A 61 3.66 -4.94 -4.63
N GLU A 62 4.37 -5.15 -5.75
CA GLU A 62 4.23 -6.36 -6.57
C GLU A 62 4.67 -7.62 -5.83
N ALA A 63 5.77 -7.56 -5.09
CA ALA A 63 6.24 -8.67 -4.27
C ALA A 63 5.22 -9.04 -3.18
N ILE A 64 4.66 -8.04 -2.48
CA ILE A 64 3.58 -8.24 -1.52
C ILE A 64 2.37 -8.87 -2.22
N PHE A 65 1.96 -8.35 -3.38
CA PHE A 65 0.82 -8.93 -4.10
C PHE A 65 1.02 -10.40 -4.43
N LYS A 66 2.20 -10.78 -4.95
CA LYS A 66 2.52 -12.17 -5.27
C LYS A 66 2.46 -13.07 -4.03
N ALA A 67 3.09 -12.64 -2.93
CA ALA A 67 3.10 -13.38 -1.68
C ALA A 67 1.68 -13.56 -1.11
N GLU A 68 0.83 -12.53 -1.18
CA GLU A 68 -0.56 -12.63 -0.72
C GLU A 68 -1.41 -13.54 -1.60
N VAL A 69 -1.22 -13.52 -2.93
CA VAL A 69 -1.88 -14.46 -3.83
C VAL A 69 -1.46 -15.89 -3.53
N GLU A 70 -0.15 -16.14 -3.39
CA GLU A 70 0.40 -17.45 -3.04
C GLU A 70 -0.19 -17.96 -1.72
N ALA A 71 -0.19 -17.14 -0.67
CA ALA A 71 -0.77 -17.48 0.61
C ALA A 71 -2.27 -17.85 0.51
N VAL A 72 -3.05 -17.16 -0.33
CA VAL A 72 -4.46 -17.49 -0.58
C VAL A 72 -4.62 -18.80 -1.35
N LEU A 73 -3.75 -19.06 -2.33
CA LEU A 73 -3.77 -20.30 -3.11
C LEU A 73 -3.36 -21.53 -2.27
N GLU A 74 -2.47 -21.36 -1.30
CA GLU A 74 -2.04 -22.43 -0.40
C GLU A 74 -3.00 -22.63 0.78
N ASN A 75 -3.81 -21.63 1.13
CA ASN A 75 -4.72 -21.72 2.27
C ASN A 75 -5.78 -22.83 2.06
N PRO A 76 -5.85 -23.85 2.95
CA PRO A 76 -6.79 -24.97 2.81
C PRO A 76 -8.25 -24.57 3.10
N ARG A 77 -8.48 -23.42 3.74
CA ARG A 77 -9.82 -22.90 4.04
C ARG A 77 -10.44 -22.14 2.86
N VAL A 78 -9.64 -21.79 1.85
CA VAL A 78 -10.11 -21.10 0.64
C VAL A 78 -10.65 -22.15 -0.34
N PHE A 79 -11.89 -21.96 -0.80
CA PHE A 79 -12.52 -22.90 -1.73
C PHE A 79 -11.89 -22.87 -3.11
N LYS A 80 -11.94 -24.00 -3.81
CA LYS A 80 -11.41 -24.15 -5.18
C LYS A 80 -11.92 -23.06 -6.13
N SER A 81 -13.22 -22.76 -6.10
CA SER A 81 -13.83 -21.72 -6.95
C SER A 81 -13.29 -20.32 -6.69
N GLN A 82 -12.91 -20.01 -5.45
CA GLN A 82 -12.33 -18.72 -5.07
C GLN A 82 -10.89 -18.60 -5.58
N LYS A 83 -10.11 -19.69 -5.48
CA LYS A 83 -8.76 -19.77 -6.06
C LYS A 83 -8.80 -19.61 -7.57
N GLU A 84 -9.69 -20.32 -8.25
CA GLU A 84 -9.91 -20.19 -9.69
C GLU A 84 -10.34 -18.78 -10.09
N SER A 85 -11.23 -18.15 -9.30
CA SER A 85 -11.60 -16.75 -9.51
C SER A 85 -10.39 -15.82 -9.41
N LEU A 86 -9.56 -15.95 -8.36
CA LEU A 86 -8.37 -15.12 -8.15
C LEU A 86 -7.34 -15.26 -9.27
N LEU A 87 -7.12 -16.48 -9.77
CA LEU A 87 -6.18 -16.76 -10.87
C LEU A 87 -6.55 -16.05 -12.18
N ASN A 88 -7.81 -15.64 -12.35
CA ASN A 88 -8.28 -14.86 -13.49
C ASN A 88 -8.00 -13.34 -13.36
N PHE A 89 -7.33 -12.90 -12.30
CA PHE A 89 -6.95 -11.50 -12.11
C PHE A 89 -5.47 -11.23 -12.42
N SER A 90 -5.16 -10.00 -12.80
CA SER A 90 -3.79 -9.50 -12.91
C SER A 90 -3.57 -8.25 -12.10
N PHE A 91 -2.34 -8.07 -11.65
CA PHE A 91 -1.95 -6.92 -10.85
C PHE A 91 -1.43 -5.78 -11.70
N HIS A 92 -1.92 -4.57 -11.45
CA HIS A 92 -1.49 -3.37 -12.15
C HIS A 92 -1.39 -2.17 -11.22
N PHE A 93 -0.68 -1.15 -11.65
CA PHE A 93 -0.79 0.18 -11.06
C PHE A 93 -1.66 1.07 -11.95
N ASP A 94 -2.53 1.86 -11.32
CA ASP A 94 -3.30 2.89 -12.02
C ASP A 94 -3.00 4.30 -11.48
N ASN A 95 -3.71 5.30 -12.02
CA ASN A 95 -3.55 6.71 -11.66
C ASN A 95 -4.63 7.20 -10.69
N GLY A 96 -5.23 6.32 -9.89
CA GLY A 96 -6.21 6.71 -8.87
C GLY A 96 -5.59 7.69 -7.88
N THR A 97 -6.27 8.82 -7.63
CA THR A 97 -5.83 9.85 -6.68
C THR A 97 -6.68 9.91 -5.42
N THR A 98 -7.89 9.34 -5.48
CA THR A 98 -8.88 9.35 -4.40
C THR A 98 -9.12 7.98 -3.79
N ARG A 99 -8.46 6.93 -4.30
CA ARG A 99 -8.57 5.55 -3.81
C ARG A 99 -7.20 4.87 -3.75
N ARG A 100 -7.07 3.90 -2.86
CA ARG A 100 -5.85 3.12 -2.65
C ARG A 100 -5.74 1.92 -3.58
N GLY A 101 -6.83 1.19 -3.75
CA GLY A 101 -6.95 0.01 -4.58
C GLY A 101 -8.24 0.03 -5.42
N VAL A 102 -8.38 -0.92 -6.33
CA VAL A 102 -9.65 -1.33 -6.94
C VAL A 102 -9.54 -2.72 -7.53
N CYS A 103 -10.60 -3.50 -7.42
CA CYS A 103 -10.83 -4.72 -8.18
C CYS A 103 -11.76 -4.43 -9.38
N LYS A 104 -11.26 -4.65 -10.59
CA LYS A 104 -11.99 -4.48 -11.85
C LYS A 104 -12.32 -5.85 -12.41
N TYR A 105 -13.60 -6.20 -12.38
CA TYR A 105 -14.09 -7.44 -12.99
C TYR A 105 -13.93 -7.43 -14.52
N PRO A 106 -13.77 -8.60 -15.15
CA PRO A 106 -13.77 -8.70 -16.60
C PRO A 106 -15.09 -8.19 -17.18
N ARG A 107 -15.01 -7.46 -18.30
CA ARG A 107 -16.19 -6.88 -18.96
C ARG A 107 -16.91 -7.88 -19.87
N VAL A 108 -16.25 -8.97 -20.21
CA VAL A 108 -16.76 -10.00 -21.11
C VAL A 108 -16.60 -11.37 -20.44
N PRO A 109 -17.50 -12.34 -20.70
CA PRO A 109 -17.33 -13.71 -20.26
C PRO A 109 -15.98 -14.27 -20.72
N GLY A 110 -15.23 -14.92 -19.81
CA GLY A 110 -13.89 -15.45 -20.08
C GLY A 110 -12.76 -14.41 -20.17
N GLY A 111 -13.06 -13.12 -19.97
CA GLY A 111 -12.04 -12.07 -19.92
C GLY A 111 -11.23 -12.07 -18.62
N LYS A 112 -10.11 -11.34 -18.61
CA LYS A 112 -9.25 -11.17 -17.42
C LYS A 112 -9.69 -9.99 -16.55
N GLY A 113 -9.70 -10.18 -15.24
CA GLY A 113 -9.90 -9.12 -14.25
C GLY A 113 -8.59 -8.41 -13.87
N TYR A 114 -8.70 -7.27 -13.20
CA TYR A 114 -7.54 -6.51 -12.74
C TYR A 114 -7.68 -6.08 -11.28
N ILE A 115 -6.70 -6.41 -10.46
CA ILE A 115 -6.49 -5.77 -9.15
C ILE A 115 -5.50 -4.64 -9.37
N CYS A 116 -5.90 -3.40 -9.07
CA CYS A 116 -5.06 -2.24 -9.27
C CYS A 116 -4.77 -1.52 -7.96
N LEU A 117 -3.51 -1.11 -7.75
CA LEU A 117 -3.17 -0.11 -6.72
C LEU A 117 -2.95 1.26 -7.35
N SER A 118 -3.24 2.30 -6.58
CA SER A 118 -2.84 3.66 -6.94
C SER A 118 -1.32 3.78 -6.95
N ALA A 119 -0.74 4.04 -8.13
CA ALA A 119 0.68 4.36 -8.24
C ALA A 119 1.03 5.57 -7.36
N THR A 120 0.15 6.57 -7.34
CA THR A 120 0.34 7.81 -6.57
C THR A 120 0.48 7.53 -5.08
N MET A 121 -0.28 6.58 -4.53
CA MET A 121 -0.15 6.16 -3.13
C MET A 121 1.16 5.41 -2.89
N VAL A 122 1.49 4.45 -3.76
CA VAL A 122 2.66 3.58 -3.59
C VAL A 122 3.96 4.37 -3.73
N ASP A 123 4.06 5.25 -4.74
CA ASP A 123 5.24 6.08 -5.01
C ASP A 123 5.59 7.03 -3.85
N ARG A 124 4.65 7.26 -2.92
CA ARG A 124 4.84 8.13 -1.74
C ARG A 124 5.39 7.41 -0.52
N GLY A 125 5.78 6.15 -0.67
CA GLY A 125 6.36 5.37 0.43
C GLY A 125 5.33 4.89 1.44
N THR A 126 4.10 4.62 0.99
CA THR A 126 3.10 3.93 1.83
C THR A 126 3.71 2.68 2.42
N SER A 127 3.53 2.47 3.73
CA SER A 127 4.15 1.37 4.46
C SER A 127 3.75 0.01 3.87
N ALA A 128 4.59 -1.00 4.06
CA ALA A 128 4.35 -2.34 3.54
C ALA A 128 3.04 -2.93 4.10
N GLU A 129 2.75 -2.70 5.38
CA GLU A 129 1.56 -3.18 6.07
C GLU A 129 0.29 -2.53 5.50
N LYS A 130 0.35 -1.22 5.20
CA LYS A 130 -0.77 -0.52 4.55
C LYS A 130 -1.00 -1.05 3.14
N ILE A 131 0.07 -1.29 2.37
CA ILE A 131 -0.03 -1.89 1.02
C ILE A 131 -0.64 -3.29 1.10
N GLN A 132 -0.17 -4.12 2.03
CA GLN A 132 -0.68 -5.47 2.27
C GLN A 132 -2.17 -5.47 2.59
N LYS A 133 -2.63 -4.59 3.50
CA LYS A 133 -4.06 -4.44 3.83
C LYS A 133 -4.91 -4.08 2.61
N VAL A 134 -4.46 -3.13 1.79
CA VAL A 134 -5.18 -2.76 0.56
C VAL A 134 -5.19 -3.93 -0.43
N ILE A 135 -4.09 -4.65 -0.59
CA ILE A 135 -4.03 -5.83 -1.47
C ILE A 135 -5.01 -6.90 -1.01
N ARG A 136 -5.03 -7.25 0.28
CA ARG A 136 -5.99 -8.21 0.84
C ARG A 136 -7.42 -7.78 0.58
N HIS A 137 -7.75 -6.51 0.81
CA HIS A 137 -9.07 -5.97 0.51
C HIS A 137 -9.49 -6.21 -0.94
N GLU A 138 -8.61 -5.95 -1.90
CA GLU A 138 -8.92 -6.15 -3.33
C GLU A 138 -8.91 -7.63 -3.75
N ILE A 139 -8.06 -8.47 -3.16
CA ILE A 139 -8.08 -9.93 -3.33
C ILE A 139 -9.41 -10.49 -2.82
N SER A 140 -9.91 -10.03 -1.68
CA SER A 140 -11.21 -10.41 -1.14
C SER A 140 -12.34 -10.14 -2.13
N HIS A 141 -12.32 -9.00 -2.84
CA HIS A 141 -13.29 -8.71 -3.92
C HIS A 141 -13.16 -9.66 -5.11
N ALA A 142 -11.93 -10.05 -5.48
CA ALA A 142 -11.68 -11.00 -6.57
C ALA A 142 -12.15 -12.43 -6.21
N CYS A 143 -11.98 -12.83 -4.95
CA CYS A 143 -12.40 -14.14 -4.44
C CYS A 143 -13.91 -14.23 -4.13
N THR A 144 -14.59 -13.09 -3.93
CA THR A 144 -16.02 -13.04 -3.61
C THR A 144 -16.79 -12.11 -4.58
N PRO A 145 -16.77 -12.42 -5.89
CA PRO A 145 -17.40 -11.55 -6.89
C PRO A 145 -18.89 -11.34 -6.58
N GLY A 146 -19.35 -10.09 -6.66
CA GLY A 146 -20.74 -9.71 -6.41
C GLY A 146 -21.12 -9.53 -4.94
N CYS A 147 -20.29 -9.99 -4.00
CA CYS A 147 -20.56 -9.88 -2.55
C CYS A 147 -20.37 -8.44 -2.01
N LYS A 148 -19.73 -7.54 -2.76
CA LYS A 148 -19.39 -6.18 -2.30
C LYS A 148 -18.69 -6.26 -0.95
N HIS A 149 -19.14 -5.52 0.07
CA HIS A 149 -18.61 -5.59 1.44
C HIS A 149 -19.59 -6.26 2.41
N ASN A 150 -20.36 -7.25 1.94
CA ASN A 150 -21.29 -7.99 2.80
C ASN A 150 -20.56 -8.93 3.78
N GLN A 151 -21.31 -9.71 4.57
CA GLN A 151 -20.74 -10.63 5.54
C GLN A 151 -19.84 -11.70 4.91
N THR A 152 -20.16 -12.20 3.72
CA THR A 152 -19.33 -13.17 2.98
C THR A 152 -17.96 -12.57 2.65
N TRP A 153 -17.94 -11.37 2.08
CA TRP A 153 -16.69 -10.66 1.78
C TRP A 153 -15.90 -10.40 3.06
N LYS A 154 -16.57 -9.90 4.12
CA LYS A 154 -15.92 -9.56 5.39
C LYS A 154 -15.28 -10.78 6.05
N ASN A 155 -15.98 -11.91 6.06
CA ASN A 155 -15.44 -13.17 6.59
C ASN A 155 -14.23 -13.65 5.79
N PHE A 156 -14.31 -13.55 4.45
CA PHE A 156 -13.18 -13.91 3.59
C PHE A 156 -11.97 -13.00 3.84
N ASP A 157 -12.19 -11.69 3.93
CA ASP A 157 -11.15 -10.69 4.17
C ASP A 157 -10.42 -10.96 5.50
N ILE A 158 -11.17 -11.16 6.58
CA ILE A 158 -10.61 -11.50 7.89
C ILE A 158 -9.87 -12.85 7.84
N MET A 159 -10.42 -13.85 7.15
CA MET A 159 -9.80 -15.18 7.01
C MET A 159 -8.42 -15.10 6.36
N ILE A 160 -8.21 -14.22 5.38
CA ILE A 160 -6.91 -14.02 4.73
C ILE A 160 -6.02 -12.99 5.44
N GLY A 161 -6.39 -12.57 6.66
CA GLY A 161 -5.62 -11.65 7.49
C GLY A 161 -5.87 -10.16 7.20
N GLY A 162 -6.97 -9.82 6.53
CA GLY A 162 -7.49 -8.46 6.43
C GLY A 162 -8.14 -8.00 7.74
N ASP A 163 -8.67 -6.77 7.74
CA ASP A 163 -9.32 -6.18 8.93
C ASP A 163 -10.85 -6.11 8.81
N GLY A 164 -11.42 -6.59 7.69
CA GLY A 164 -12.85 -6.62 7.43
C GLY A 164 -13.48 -5.23 7.31
N LYS A 165 -12.67 -4.17 7.14
CA LYS A 165 -13.18 -2.80 7.01
C LYS A 165 -13.44 -2.45 5.56
N ARG A 166 -14.58 -1.80 5.32
CA ARG A 166 -14.98 -1.30 4.00
C ARG A 166 -14.14 -0.12 3.53
N CYS A 167 -13.85 0.82 4.43
CA CYS A 167 -13.19 2.09 4.12
C CYS A 167 -11.93 2.27 4.97
N CYS A 168 -10.91 2.87 4.38
CA CYS A 168 -9.84 3.50 5.17
C CYS A 168 -10.41 4.72 5.91
N SER A 169 -9.77 5.10 7.02
CA SER A 169 -10.18 6.27 7.79
C SER A 169 -9.93 7.59 7.04
N ASP A 170 -10.63 8.66 7.41
CA ASP A 170 -10.43 9.98 6.78
C ASP A 170 -9.02 10.52 6.96
N LYS A 171 -8.38 10.21 8.10
CA LYS A 171 -6.96 10.52 8.35
C LYS A 171 -6.06 9.84 7.33
N GLU A 172 -6.34 8.59 7.05
CA GLU A 172 -5.66 7.78 6.05
C GLU A 172 -5.91 8.25 4.62
N VAL A 173 -7.08 8.80 4.31
CA VAL A 173 -7.38 9.40 3.00
C VAL A 173 -6.68 10.74 2.83
N LYS A 174 -6.60 11.57 3.88
CA LYS A 174 -5.85 12.84 3.86
C LYS A 174 -4.35 12.62 3.60
N GLU A 175 -3.78 11.52 4.08
CA GLU A 175 -2.40 11.10 3.72
C GLU A 175 -2.25 10.76 2.22
N ILE A 176 -3.33 10.42 1.51
CA ILE A 176 -3.36 10.17 0.05
C ILE A 176 -3.49 11.50 -0.74
N ILE A 177 -3.96 12.57 -0.14
CA ILE A 177 -4.12 13.90 -0.76
C ILE A 177 -2.92 14.76 -0.32
N GLY A 178 -1.71 14.61 -0.86
CA GLY A 178 -1.29 15.10 -2.17
C GLY A 178 -0.02 15.96 -2.01
N HIS A 179 1.13 15.56 -2.57
CA HIS A 179 2.27 16.49 -2.73
C HIS A 179 2.02 17.34 -3.96
N ARG A 180 2.13 18.67 -3.79
CA ARG A 180 2.12 19.62 -4.90
C ARG A 180 3.44 19.43 -5.63
N VAL A 181 3.37 19.04 -6.90
CA VAL A 181 4.54 18.98 -7.76
C VAL A 181 4.57 20.25 -8.57
N GLU A 182 5.63 21.02 -8.40
CA GLU A 182 5.92 22.18 -9.22
C GLU A 182 6.72 21.72 -10.43
N VAL A 183 6.25 22.12 -11.60
CA VAL A 183 6.91 21.84 -12.87
C VAL A 183 7.28 23.17 -13.49
N TYR A 184 8.55 23.35 -13.83
CA TYR A 184 9.02 24.59 -14.43
C TYR A 184 10.02 24.38 -15.56
N CYS A 185 10.02 25.33 -16.49
CA CYS A 185 11.00 25.47 -17.55
C CYS A 185 12.40 25.66 -16.97
N SER A 186 13.38 24.87 -17.44
CA SER A 186 14.78 25.02 -16.99
C SER A 186 15.41 26.37 -17.31
N LEU A 187 14.92 27.08 -18.34
CA LEU A 187 15.42 28.40 -18.74
C LEU A 187 14.80 29.54 -17.94
N ALA A 188 13.49 29.47 -17.67
CA ALA A 188 12.75 30.54 -17.01
C ALA A 188 12.71 30.40 -15.47
N GLY A 189 13.00 29.22 -14.94
CA GLY A 189 12.87 28.93 -13.52
C GLY A 189 11.41 28.90 -13.04
N PRO A 190 11.18 28.79 -11.72
CA PRO A 190 9.87 28.58 -11.14
C PRO A 190 9.10 29.91 -10.95
N VAL A 191 8.89 30.67 -12.02
CA VAL A 191 8.18 31.97 -11.94
C VAL A 191 6.70 31.77 -12.29
N GLU A 192 5.81 31.95 -11.31
CA GLU A 192 4.35 31.90 -11.49
C GLU A 192 3.85 32.96 -12.50
N GLY A 193 2.72 32.69 -13.17
CA GLY A 193 2.12 33.62 -14.13
C GLY A 193 2.78 33.71 -15.52
N THR A 194 3.96 33.10 -15.71
CA THR A 194 4.72 33.20 -16.97
C THR A 194 4.28 32.22 -18.06
N GLY A 195 3.50 31.19 -17.71
CA GLY A 195 3.21 30.05 -18.58
C GLY A 195 4.34 29.01 -18.68
N HIS A 196 5.46 29.25 -17.97
CA HIS A 196 6.61 28.34 -17.88
C HIS A 196 6.63 27.53 -16.57
N TYR A 197 5.73 27.83 -15.64
CA TYR A 197 5.55 27.15 -14.36
C TYR A 197 4.11 26.62 -14.26
N PHE A 198 3.95 25.42 -13.73
CA PHE A 198 2.66 24.89 -13.33
C PHE A 198 2.81 23.97 -12.13
N ALA A 199 2.01 24.22 -11.09
CA ALA A 199 1.88 23.33 -9.96
C ALA A 199 0.66 22.44 -10.12
N LYS A 200 0.83 21.12 -10.02
CA LYS A 200 -0.28 20.18 -10.09
C LYS A 200 -0.10 19.05 -9.08
N MET A 201 -1.23 18.56 -8.57
CA MET A 201 -1.29 17.32 -7.82
C MET A 201 -1.15 16.15 -8.81
N GLN A 202 0.05 15.57 -8.93
CA GLN A 202 0.29 14.52 -9.92
C GLN A 202 1.21 13.40 -9.41
N LYS A 203 1.14 12.27 -10.11
CA LYS A 203 2.08 11.15 -10.06
C LYS A 203 3.47 11.59 -10.52
N ALA A 204 4.47 10.74 -10.27
CA ALA A 204 5.65 10.58 -11.13
C ALA A 204 5.35 10.92 -12.58
N PRO A 205 6.02 11.90 -13.17
CA PRO A 205 6.30 11.76 -14.58
C PRO A 205 7.17 10.50 -14.74
N SER A 206 6.88 9.67 -15.75
CA SER A 206 7.85 8.64 -16.14
C SER A 206 9.16 9.30 -16.55
N ALA A 207 10.30 8.61 -16.41
CA ALA A 207 11.60 9.16 -16.83
C ALA A 207 11.56 9.69 -18.28
N LYS A 208 10.91 8.95 -19.20
CA LYS A 208 10.66 9.37 -20.58
C LYS A 208 9.84 10.66 -20.70
N LYS A 209 8.91 10.94 -19.79
CA LYS A 209 8.14 12.21 -19.76
C LYS A 209 8.94 13.36 -19.18
N MET A 210 9.91 13.10 -18.29
CA MET A 210 10.77 14.14 -17.73
C MET A 210 11.71 14.75 -18.79
N THR A 211 12.14 13.96 -19.77
CA THR A 211 13.11 14.38 -20.79
C THR A 211 12.51 14.78 -22.13
N SER A 212 11.19 14.68 -22.33
CA SER A 212 10.59 14.86 -23.67
C SER A 212 9.63 16.05 -23.82
N LYS A 213 9.40 16.83 -22.76
CA LYS A 213 8.46 17.96 -22.82
C LYS A 213 9.18 19.29 -22.78
N CYS A 214 9.02 20.03 -23.88
CA CYS A 214 9.23 21.47 -23.95
C CYS A 214 8.04 22.20 -23.32
N CYS A 215 8.27 23.33 -22.67
CA CYS A 215 7.19 24.16 -22.16
C CYS A 215 6.35 24.70 -23.34
N GLY A 216 5.03 24.87 -23.16
CA GLY A 216 4.13 25.28 -24.26
C GLY A 216 4.47 26.64 -24.87
N LYS A 217 5.08 27.53 -24.09
CA LYS A 217 5.51 28.87 -24.52
C LYS A 217 6.84 28.83 -25.29
N CYS A 218 7.84 28.12 -24.74
CA CYS A 218 9.11 27.79 -25.39
C CYS A 218 8.91 27.13 -26.76
N LYS A 219 7.92 26.22 -26.87
CA LYS A 219 7.55 25.57 -28.14
C LYS A 219 6.95 26.54 -29.16
N LYS A 220 6.21 27.57 -28.71
CA LYS A 220 5.60 28.59 -29.58
C LYS A 220 6.60 29.65 -30.04
N GLU A 221 7.58 29.95 -29.20
CA GLU A 221 8.58 31.00 -29.43
C GLU A 221 9.78 30.53 -30.28
N GLY A 222 9.77 29.27 -30.77
CA GLY A 222 10.86 28.72 -31.59
C GLY A 222 12.21 28.58 -30.86
N GLY A 223 12.22 28.76 -29.54
CA GLY A 223 13.43 28.79 -28.72
C GLY A 223 13.95 27.40 -28.33
N ILE A 224 15.17 27.41 -27.77
CA ILE A 224 15.89 26.22 -27.28
C ILE A 224 14.97 25.34 -26.44
N VAL A 225 14.92 24.04 -26.77
CA VAL A 225 14.11 23.04 -26.06
C VAL A 225 14.57 22.95 -24.61
N SER A 226 13.83 23.60 -23.71
CA SER A 226 14.06 23.52 -22.26
C SER A 226 13.32 22.31 -21.69
N TYR A 227 14.00 21.51 -20.88
CA TYR A 227 13.38 20.39 -20.18
C TYR A 227 12.64 20.87 -18.93
N LEU A 228 11.56 20.16 -18.57
CA LEU A 228 10.82 20.45 -17.36
C LEU A 228 11.56 19.91 -16.13
N ARG A 229 11.75 20.75 -15.11
CA ARG A 229 12.24 20.34 -13.80
C ARG A 229 11.06 20.19 -12.84
N TYR A 230 11.16 19.21 -11.95
CA TYR A 230 10.14 18.86 -10.97
C TYR A 230 10.66 19.13 -9.56
N ARG A 231 9.88 19.85 -8.74
CA ARG A 231 10.16 20.07 -7.31
C ARG A 231 8.94 19.62 -6.48
N ARG A 232 9.21 18.92 -5.38
CA ARG A 232 8.23 18.62 -4.33
C ARG A 232 8.08 19.85 -3.43
N VAL A 233 6.84 20.25 -3.17
CA VAL A 233 6.46 21.22 -2.14
C VAL A 233 5.89 20.49 -0.95
#